data_AF-M0FUH2-F1
#
_entry.id   AF-M0FUH2-F1
#
_cell.length_a   1.000
_cell.length_b   1.000
_cell.length_c   1.000
_cell.angle_alpha   90.00
_cell.angle_beta   90.00
_cell.angle_gamma   90.00
#
_symmetry.space_group_name_H-M   'P 1'
#
loop_
_entity.id
_entity.type
_entity.pdbx_description
1 polymer ?
#
loop_
_entity_poly.entity_id
_entity_poly.type
_entity_poly.pdbx_seq_one_letter_code
_entity_poly.pdbx_strand_id
1 'polypeptide(L)' 'MPDTKTGREKKGLNKRTQLTERLYERELSVLDGDDDEPPLDAASDDADGEFLADELPEDD' A
#
# COMPACT_ATOMS: atom_id res chain seq x y z
N MET A 1 18.84 19.29 -7.49
CA MET A 1 18.86 19.55 -6.03
C MET A 1 17.71 18.77 -5.39
N PRO A 2 17.93 18.07 -4.27
CA PRO A 2 16.89 17.29 -3.61
C PRO A 2 15.78 18.13 -2.96
N ASP A 3 16.01 19.43 -2.72
CA ASP A 3 15.05 20.34 -2.06
C ASP A 3 14.29 21.27 -3.02
N THR A 4 14.37 21.02 -4.34
CA THR A 4 13.50 21.73 -5.29
C THR A 4 12.14 21.03 -5.38
N LYS A 5 11.10 21.76 -5.79
CA LYS A 5 9.80 21.17 -6.13
C LYS A 5 9.95 19.96 -7.07
N THR A 6 10.74 20.13 -8.13
CA THR A 6 11.06 19.08 -9.10
C THR A 6 11.79 17.89 -8.46
N GLY A 7 12.70 18.12 -7.51
CA GLY A 7 13.39 17.07 -6.77
C GLY A 7 12.44 16.28 -5.86
N ARG A 8 11.54 16.98 -5.17
CA ARG A 8 10.52 16.40 -4.30
C ARG A 8 9.49 15.59 -5.10
N GLU A 9 9.06 16.10 -6.26
CA GLU A 9 8.18 15.40 -7.20
C GLU A 9 8.83 14.13 -7.75
N LYS A 10 10.08 14.22 -8.24
CA LYS A 10 10.82 13.05 -8.72
C LYS A 10 11.01 12.00 -7.63
N LYS A 11 11.31 12.42 -6.40
CA LYS A 11 11.41 11.52 -5.24
C LYS A 11 10.06 10.87 -4.92
N GLY A 12 8.97 11.63 -4.98
CA GLY A 12 7.61 11.11 -4.79
C GLY A 12 7.23 10.09 -5.86
N LEU A 13 7.53 10.37 -7.13
CA LEU A 13 7.31 9.46 -8.25
C LEU A 13 8.11 8.16 -8.07
N ASN A 14 9.41 8.27 -7.75
CA ASN A 14 10.25 7.11 -7.50
C ASN A 14 9.73 6.24 -6.35
N LYS A 15 9.24 6.86 -5.27
CA LYS A 15 8.62 6.12 -4.16
C LYS A 15 7.35 5.39 -4.58
N ARG A 16 6.49 6.02 -5.39
CA ARG A 16 5.29 5.37 -5.93
C ARG A 16 5.67 4.16 -6.79
N THR A 17 6.64 4.32 -7.69
CA THR A 17 7.14 3.22 -8.52
C THR A 17 7.69 2.08 -7.69
N GLN A 18 8.51 2.35 -6.67
CA GLN A 18 9.04 1.32 -5.75
C GLN A 18 7.92 0.58 -5.00
N LEU A 19 6.89 1.29 -4.54
CA LEU A 19 5.75 0.66 -3.88
C LEU A 19 4.96 -0.21 -4.84
N THR A 20 4.69 0.28 -6.05
CA THR A 20 3.98 -0.45 -7.10
C THR A 20 4.72 -1.74 -7.49
N GLU A 21 6.03 -1.68 -7.67
CA GLU A 21 6.87 -2.85 -7.97
C GLU A 21 6.77 -3.90 -6.85
N ARG A 22 6.94 -3.49 -5.59
CA ARG A 22 6.82 -4.38 -4.43
C ARG A 22 5.44 -5.04 -4.31
N LEU A 23 4.37 -4.30 -4.59
CA LEU A 23 3.00 -4.85 -4.56
C LEU A 23 2.79 -5.87 -5.68
N TYR A 24 3.27 -5.59 -6.90
CA TYR A 24 3.19 -6.56 -7.99
C TYR A 24 4.01 -7.82 -7.73
N GLU A 25 5.23 -7.68 -7.20
CA GLU A 25 6.05 -8.83 -6.79
C GLU A 25 5.32 -9.69 -5.76
N ARG A 26 4.66 -9.05 -4.77
CA ARG A 26 3.83 -9.75 -3.79
C ARG A 26 2.66 -10.46 -4.45
N GLU A 27 1.92 -9.79 -5.33
CA GLU A 27 0.78 -10.38 -6.05
C GLU A 27 1.21 -11.61 -6.87
N LEU A 28 2.32 -11.52 -7.60
CA LEU A 28 2.88 -12.65 -8.35
C LEU A 28 3.29 -13.80 -7.43
N SER A 29 3.93 -13.51 -6.30
CA SER A 29 4.34 -14.55 -5.34
C SER A 29 3.15 -15.31 -4.74
N VAL A 30 2.00 -14.64 -4.57
CA VAL A 30 0.75 -15.25 -4.11
C VAL A 30 0.13 -16.11 -5.21
N LEU A 31 0.24 -15.70 -6.49
CA LEU A 31 -0.27 -16.49 -7.61
C LEU A 31 0.56 -17.74 -7.91
N ASP A 32 1.87 -17.69 -7.66
CA ASP A 32 2.81 -18.80 -7.89
C ASP A 32 2.84 -19.83 -6.73
N GLY A 33 2.31 -19.49 -5.55
CA GLY A 33 2.23 -20.36 -4.39
C GLY A 33 0.85 -20.98 -4.23
N ASP A 34 0.76 -22.31 -4.20
CA ASP A 34 -0.47 -23.02 -3.82
C ASP A 34 -0.84 -22.66 -2.35
N ASP A 35 -1.90 -21.86 -2.17
CA ASP A 35 -2.65 -21.66 -0.91
C ASP A 35 -2.03 -20.82 0.25
N ASP A 36 -1.14 -19.87 -0.01
CA ASP A 36 -0.78 -18.84 1.00
C ASP A 36 -1.54 -17.52 0.76
N GLU A 37 -2.88 -17.57 0.84
CA GLU A 37 -3.67 -16.34 0.96
C GLU A 37 -3.16 -15.57 2.19
N PRO A 38 -2.77 -14.29 2.06
CA PRO A 38 -2.24 -13.55 3.20
C PRO A 38 -3.28 -13.57 4.33
N PRO A 39 -2.85 -13.76 5.59
CA PRO A 39 -3.78 -13.76 6.72
C PRO A 39 -4.62 -12.48 6.68
N LEU A 40 -5.94 -12.57 6.92
CA LEU A 40 -6.83 -11.40 6.96
C LEU A 40 -6.33 -10.33 7.94
N ASP A 41 -5.60 -10.77 8.96
CA ASP A 41 -4.92 -9.98 9.98
C ASP A 41 -3.60 -9.32 9.51
N ALA A 42 -2.97 -9.79 8.43
CA ALA A 42 -1.77 -9.16 7.86
C ALA A 42 -2.07 -7.77 7.25
N ALA A 43 -3.33 -7.49 6.90
CA ALA A 43 -3.77 -6.15 6.53
C ALA A 43 -3.80 -5.17 7.71
N SER A 44 -3.80 -5.68 8.94
CA SER A 44 -3.87 -4.89 10.19
C SER A 44 -2.49 -4.48 10.70
N ASP A 45 -1.47 -5.33 10.52
CA ASP A 45 -0.16 -5.13 11.15
C ASP A 45 0.72 -4.10 10.40
N ASP A 46 0.46 -3.89 9.10
CA ASP A 46 1.05 -2.81 8.29
C ASP A 46 0.18 -1.53 8.25
N ALA A 47 -1.04 -1.59 8.79
CA ALA A 47 -1.97 -0.49 8.85
C ALA A 47 -2.05 0.04 10.29
N ASP A 48 -1.09 0.87 10.68
CA ASP A 48 -1.11 1.66 11.93
C ASP A 48 -2.34 2.61 12.06
N GLY A 49 -3.28 2.56 11.11
CA GLY A 49 -4.50 3.35 11.09
C GLY A 49 -5.68 2.52 11.55
N GLU A 50 -6.36 2.99 12.60
CA GLU A 50 -7.66 2.47 13.00
C GLU A 50 -8.63 2.50 11.81
N PHE A 51 -9.31 1.38 11.56
CA PHE A 51 -10.30 1.27 10.50
C PHE A 51 -11.52 2.15 10.84
N LEU A 52 -11.60 3.35 10.26
CA LEU A 52 -12.67 4.34 10.46
C LEU A 52 -13.98 3.97 9.73
N ALA A 53 -14.42 2.71 9.77
CA ALA A 53 -15.72 2.34 9.22
C ALA A 53 -16.89 2.86 10.06
N ASP A 54 -16.65 3.15 11.34
CA ASP A 54 -17.66 3.69 12.26
C ASP A 54 -17.93 5.21 12.04
N GLU A 55 -17.17 5.88 11.17
CA GLU A 55 -17.34 7.32 10.86
C GLU A 55 -18.05 7.56 9.51
N LEU A 56 -18.50 6.50 8.83
CA LEU A 56 -19.28 6.65 7.61
C LEU A 56 -20.63 7.28 7.98
N PRO A 57 -21.02 8.44 7.41
CA PRO A 57 -22.34 8.99 7.66
C PRO A 57 -23.38 7.97 7.21
N GLU A 58 -24.31 7.62 8.10
CA GLU A 58 -25.52 6.89 7.72
C GLU A 58 -26.26 7.77 6.71
N ASP A 59 -26.45 7.28 5.48
CA ASP A 59 -27.26 7.95 4.47
C ASP A 59 -28.72 8.00 4.99
N ASP A 60 -29.15 9.15 5.53
CA ASP A 60 -30.56 9.47 5.83
C ASP A 60 -31.38 9.77 4.55
#